data_AF-A0A2V8Q7C7-F1
#
_entry.id   AF-A0A2V8Q7C7-F1
#
_cell.length_a   1.000
_cell.length_b   1.000
_cell.length_c   1.000
_cell.angle_alpha   90.00
_cell.angle_beta   90.00
_cell.angle_gamma   90.00
#
_symmetry.space_group_name_H-M   'P 1'
#
loop_
_entity.id
_entity.type
_entity.pdbx_description
1 polymer ?
#
loop_
_entity_poly.entity_id
_entity_poly.type
_entity_poly.pdbx_seq_one_letter_code
_entity_poly.pdbx_strand_id
1 'polypeptide(L)'
;AMFIIAMIGAATALFAATIGIAQNDIKKVLAYSTIPQLGYMFLACGVGAFVAAIFHVMMHAFFKAQLFLGSGSVITGLHHEQDMRRMGGLRKYMPITWLTMCAGWLAICGVPIFAGFFSKDQILWKTFIGAVTALLTAVYMTRLMVMTFWGTERFREHHVGQTVSSHHNEHETNESQIDNLRHAHEPRESPLSMTVPLIVLAVLSTIGGLVGVPYAISSLAGGHPENYFEKTLLPAVSAVPGNETAERATQSEPIWLSPKPEPVDGRPAVAPVGEAPNSGAETPSPQEISQERIFALIS
;
A
#
# COMPACT_ATOMS: atom_id res chain seq x y z
N ALA A 1 -7.28 -19.96 -15.51
CA ALA A 1 -7.11 -19.22 -14.23
C ALA A 1 -6.16 -18.02 -14.35
N MET A 2 -4.89 -18.21 -14.73
CA MET A 2 -3.87 -17.13 -14.78
C MET A 2 -4.26 -15.91 -15.65
N PHE A 3 -4.88 -16.14 -16.80
CA PHE A 3 -5.37 -15.05 -17.67
C PHE A 3 -6.40 -14.15 -17.00
N ILE A 4 -7.32 -14.74 -16.21
CA ILE A 4 -8.34 -13.98 -15.46
C ILE A 4 -7.66 -13.11 -14.39
N ILE A 5 -6.67 -13.66 -13.69
CA ILE A 5 -5.88 -12.93 -12.68
C ILE A 5 -5.14 -11.76 -13.33
N ALA A 6 -4.52 -11.98 -14.49
CA ALA A 6 -3.85 -10.93 -15.26
C ALA A 6 -4.83 -9.80 -15.65
N MET A 7 -6.00 -10.17 -16.19
CA MET A 7 -7.03 -9.20 -16.60
C MET A 7 -7.56 -8.38 -15.42
N ILE A 8 -7.87 -9.03 -14.30
CA ILE A 8 -8.33 -8.34 -13.08
C ILE A 8 -7.22 -7.42 -12.55
N GLY A 9 -5.98 -7.92 -12.46
CA GLY A 9 -4.83 -7.12 -12.01
C GLY A 9 -4.60 -5.87 -12.87
N ALA A 10 -4.64 -6.01 -14.19
CA ALA A 10 -4.52 -4.90 -15.14
C ALA A 10 -5.67 -3.88 -15.01
N ALA A 11 -6.91 -4.35 -14.92
CA ALA A 11 -8.08 -3.47 -14.77
C ALA A 11 -8.04 -2.69 -13.46
N THR A 12 -7.75 -3.37 -12.34
CA THR A 12 -7.56 -2.73 -11.02
C THR A 12 -6.44 -1.70 -11.04
N ALA A 13 -5.32 -2.05 -11.71
CA ALA A 13 -4.16 -1.19 -11.80
C ALA A 13 -4.47 0.17 -12.45
N LEU A 14 -5.10 0.15 -13.62
CA LEU A 14 -5.46 1.37 -14.35
C LEU A 14 -6.57 2.17 -13.66
N PHE A 15 -7.61 1.50 -13.16
CA PHE A 15 -8.73 2.15 -12.50
C PHE A 15 -8.26 2.93 -11.27
N ALA A 16 -7.49 2.28 -10.39
CA ALA A 16 -7.02 2.93 -9.19
C ALA A 16 -5.96 4.01 -9.44
N ALA A 17 -5.11 3.85 -10.47
CA ALA A 17 -4.11 4.86 -10.81
C ALA A 17 -4.76 6.16 -11.25
N THR A 18 -5.87 6.07 -11.98
CA THR A 18 -6.68 7.22 -12.39
C THR A 18 -7.29 7.94 -11.19
N ILE A 19 -7.82 7.20 -10.21
CA ILE A 19 -8.36 7.78 -8.98
C ILE A 19 -7.27 8.48 -8.15
N GLY A 20 -6.07 7.89 -8.10
CA GLY A 20 -4.91 8.44 -7.37
C GLY A 20 -4.52 9.85 -7.84
N ILE A 21 -4.65 10.14 -9.14
CA ILE A 21 -4.34 11.47 -9.71
C ILE A 21 -5.25 12.56 -9.12
N ALA A 22 -6.52 12.23 -8.84
CA ALA A 22 -7.51 13.20 -8.36
C ALA A 22 -7.44 13.47 -6.85
N GLN A 23 -6.66 12.69 -6.09
CA GLN A 23 -6.60 12.83 -4.64
C GLN A 23 -5.76 14.05 -4.23
N ASN A 24 -6.25 14.83 -3.27
CA ASN A 24 -5.56 16.04 -2.78
C ASN A 24 -4.95 15.86 -1.40
N ASP A 25 -5.42 14.89 -0.61
CA ASP A 25 -4.83 14.57 0.69
C ASP A 25 -3.60 13.68 0.53
N ILE A 26 -2.48 14.07 1.17
CA ILE A 26 -1.20 13.36 1.05
C ILE A 26 -1.31 11.87 1.40
N LYS A 27 -2.01 11.55 2.50
CA LYS A 27 -2.25 10.15 2.94
C LYS A 27 -3.17 9.40 1.98
N LYS A 28 -4.18 10.06 1.40
CA LYS A 28 -5.09 9.41 0.44
C LYS A 28 -4.36 9.09 -0.86
N VAL A 29 -3.56 10.01 -1.40
CA VAL A 29 -2.73 9.73 -2.58
C VAL A 29 -1.83 8.52 -2.33
N LEU A 30 -1.22 8.43 -1.15
CA LEU A 30 -0.42 7.26 -0.78
C LEU A 30 -1.28 6.01 -0.64
N ALA A 31 -2.46 6.05 -0.01
CA ALA A 31 -3.33 4.87 0.09
C ALA A 31 -3.77 4.37 -1.29
N TYR A 32 -4.18 5.30 -2.16
CA TYR A 32 -4.58 4.99 -3.54
C TYR A 32 -3.41 4.58 -4.43
N SER A 33 -2.16 4.74 -4.01
CA SER A 33 -1.02 4.19 -4.75
C SER A 33 -0.80 2.69 -4.49
N THR A 34 -1.36 2.16 -3.41
CA THR A 34 -1.23 0.74 -3.05
C THR A 34 -2.09 -0.13 -3.97
N ILE A 35 -3.29 0.34 -4.32
CA ILE A 35 -4.23 -0.44 -5.15
C ILE A 35 -3.66 -0.69 -6.55
N PRO A 36 -3.07 0.31 -7.26
CA PRO A 36 -2.40 0.07 -8.52
C PRO A 36 -1.21 -0.88 -8.41
N GLN A 37 -0.43 -0.77 -7.33
CA GLN A 37 0.74 -1.61 -7.16
C GLN A 37 0.37 -3.06 -6.85
N LEU A 38 -0.68 -3.29 -6.04
CA LEU A 38 -1.25 -4.63 -5.85
C LEU A 38 -1.81 -5.18 -7.16
N GLY A 39 -2.54 -4.36 -7.94
CA GLY A 39 -2.99 -4.74 -9.28
C GLY A 39 -1.83 -5.14 -10.20
N TYR A 40 -0.71 -4.41 -10.12
CA TYR A 40 0.51 -4.71 -10.85
C TYR A 40 1.17 -6.03 -10.41
N MET A 41 1.16 -6.35 -9.12
CA MET A 41 1.62 -7.64 -8.58
C MET A 41 0.71 -8.80 -9.04
N PHE A 42 -0.61 -8.59 -9.08
CA PHE A 42 -1.56 -9.57 -9.58
C PHE A 42 -1.39 -9.80 -11.09
N LEU A 43 -1.14 -8.72 -11.85
CA LEU A 43 -0.79 -8.82 -13.27
C LEU A 43 0.47 -9.67 -13.47
N ALA A 44 1.50 -9.46 -12.65
CA ALA A 44 2.73 -10.25 -12.66
C ALA A 44 2.49 -11.74 -12.40
N CYS A 45 1.70 -12.07 -11.37
CA CYS A 45 1.30 -13.45 -11.10
C CYS A 45 0.52 -14.07 -12.26
N GLY A 46 -0.39 -13.31 -12.89
CA GLY A 46 -1.19 -13.76 -14.02
C GLY A 46 -0.39 -14.03 -15.31
N VAL A 47 0.79 -13.41 -15.47
CA VAL A 47 1.73 -13.70 -16.58
C VAL A 47 2.84 -14.69 -16.18
N GLY A 48 2.71 -15.34 -15.01
CA GLY A 48 3.62 -16.36 -14.51
C GLY A 48 4.93 -15.82 -13.90
N ALA A 49 5.03 -14.52 -13.63
CA ALA A 49 6.21 -13.88 -13.04
C ALA A 49 6.14 -13.83 -11.51
N PHE A 50 5.97 -14.99 -10.85
CA PHE A 50 5.75 -15.08 -9.40
C PHE A 50 6.91 -14.54 -8.56
N VAL A 51 8.15 -14.86 -8.94
CA VAL A 51 9.35 -14.38 -8.24
C VAL A 51 9.42 -12.85 -8.30
N ALA A 52 9.13 -12.26 -9.46
CA ALA A 52 9.07 -10.81 -9.63
C ALA A 52 7.95 -10.18 -8.78
N ALA A 53 6.78 -10.83 -8.70
CA ALA A 53 5.66 -10.36 -7.89
C ALA A 53 5.99 -10.35 -6.39
N ILE A 54 6.58 -11.44 -5.86
CA ILE A 54 6.98 -11.53 -4.44
C ILE A 54 8.08 -10.51 -4.12
N PHE A 55 9.08 -10.38 -4.99
CA PHE A 55 10.11 -9.35 -4.86
C PHE A 55 9.49 -7.95 -4.86
N HIS A 56 8.50 -7.71 -5.71
CA HIS A 56 7.78 -6.42 -5.76
C HIS A 56 7.01 -6.14 -4.47
N VAL A 57 6.33 -7.13 -3.90
CA VAL A 57 5.61 -7.01 -2.63
C VAL A 57 6.56 -6.57 -1.52
N MET A 58 7.72 -7.20 -1.42
CA MET A 58 8.73 -6.88 -0.41
C MET A 58 9.22 -5.43 -0.56
N MET A 59 9.65 -5.05 -1.76
CA MET A 59 10.11 -3.68 -2.00
C MET A 59 9.00 -2.66 -1.74
N HIS A 60 7.77 -3.00 -2.12
CA HIS A 60 6.60 -2.20 -1.86
C HIS A 60 6.33 -1.97 -0.39
N ALA A 61 6.49 -2.98 0.46
CA ALA A 61 6.36 -2.79 1.90
C ALA A 61 7.34 -1.73 2.43
N PHE A 62 8.61 -1.77 2.01
CA PHE A 62 9.63 -0.82 2.46
C PHE A 62 9.37 0.62 1.99
N PHE A 63 9.22 0.85 0.68
CA PHE A 63 9.01 2.22 0.18
C PHE A 63 7.66 2.79 0.61
N LYS A 64 6.62 1.96 0.80
CA LYS A 64 5.33 2.43 1.31
C LYS A 64 5.38 2.81 2.77
N ALA A 65 6.00 1.98 3.61
CA ALA A 65 6.17 2.31 5.02
C ALA A 65 6.91 3.65 5.17
N GLN A 66 7.96 3.86 4.38
CA GLN A 66 8.72 5.09 4.34
C GLN A 66 7.89 6.30 3.90
N LEU A 67 7.14 6.19 2.79
CA LEU A 67 6.31 7.28 2.28
C LEU A 67 5.17 7.63 3.25
N PHE A 68 4.55 6.63 3.88
CA PHE A 68 3.50 6.88 4.87
C PHE A 68 4.05 7.51 6.14
N LEU A 69 5.18 7.04 6.66
CA LEU A 69 5.82 7.61 7.85
C LEU A 69 6.32 9.03 7.57
N GLY A 70 6.93 9.28 6.41
CA GLY A 70 7.32 10.61 5.97
C GLY A 70 6.12 11.55 5.79
N SER A 71 5.00 11.09 5.23
CA SER A 71 3.78 11.90 5.18
C SER A 71 3.23 12.21 6.57
N GLY A 72 3.38 11.29 7.53
CA GLY A 72 3.07 11.53 8.94
C GLY A 72 3.90 12.66 9.53
N SER A 73 5.19 12.70 9.19
CA SER A 73 6.11 13.78 9.57
C SER A 73 5.66 15.14 9.06
N VAL A 74 5.35 15.20 7.77
CA VAL A 74 4.82 16.43 7.13
C VAL A 74 3.54 16.90 7.82
N ILE A 75 2.61 15.99 8.12
CA ILE A 75 1.33 16.31 8.75
C ILE A 75 1.53 16.83 10.18
N THR A 76 2.40 16.21 10.97
CA THR A 76 2.71 16.69 12.32
C THR A 76 3.44 18.04 12.29
N GLY A 77 4.36 18.23 11.35
CA GLY A 77 5.07 19.50 11.15
C GLY A 77 4.18 20.66 10.69
N LEU A 78 3.01 20.35 10.11
CA LEU A 78 2.01 21.31 9.64
C LEU A 78 0.72 21.31 10.49
N HIS A 79 0.79 20.97 11.77
CA HIS A 79 -0.36 21.05 12.69
C HIS A 79 -1.60 20.31 12.19
N HIS A 80 -1.40 19.09 11.67
CA HIS A 80 -2.43 18.20 11.16
C HIS A 80 -3.05 18.57 9.80
N GLU A 81 -2.49 19.52 9.05
CA GLU A 81 -2.88 19.76 7.66
C GLU A 81 -2.51 18.57 6.76
N GLN A 82 -3.49 18.07 6.00
CA GLN A 82 -3.33 16.89 5.12
C GLN A 82 -3.48 17.23 3.63
N ASP A 83 -4.09 18.36 3.30
CA ASP A 83 -4.34 18.79 1.92
C ASP A 83 -3.06 19.37 1.30
N MET A 84 -2.56 18.73 0.25
CA MET A 84 -1.34 19.14 -0.45
C MET A 84 -1.44 20.52 -1.10
N ARG A 85 -2.66 21.02 -1.36
CA ARG A 85 -2.88 22.38 -1.91
C ARG A 85 -2.51 23.48 -0.90
N ARG A 86 -2.51 23.14 0.39
CA ARG A 86 -2.14 24.03 1.50
C ARG A 86 -0.70 23.82 1.96
N MET A 87 0.02 22.89 1.32
CA MET A 87 1.44 22.63 1.56
C MET A 87 2.31 23.35 0.53
N GLY A 88 3.63 23.27 0.68
CA GLY A 88 4.58 23.78 -0.31
C GLY A 88 5.81 24.37 0.34
N GLY A 89 6.95 24.27 -0.35
CA GLY A 89 8.22 24.84 0.11
C GLY A 89 8.83 24.19 1.36
N LEU A 90 8.30 23.05 1.81
CA LEU A 90 8.70 22.39 3.06
C LEU A 90 10.15 21.91 3.07
N ARG A 91 10.81 21.75 1.91
CA ARG A 91 12.21 21.28 1.84
C ARG A 91 13.20 22.11 2.67
N LYS A 92 12.91 23.39 2.90
CA LYS A 92 13.75 24.31 3.69
C LYS A 92 13.63 24.04 5.18
N TYR A 93 12.43 23.66 5.62
CA TYR A 93 12.07 23.50 7.03
C TYR A 93 12.24 22.06 7.51
N MET A 94 12.04 21.10 6.61
CA MET A 94 12.10 19.66 6.89
C MET A 94 13.00 18.89 5.89
N PRO A 95 14.32 19.15 5.88
CA PRO A 95 15.25 18.57 4.90
C PRO A 95 15.45 17.06 5.05
N ILE A 96 15.40 16.51 6.26
CA ILE A 96 15.59 15.07 6.51
C ILE A 96 14.35 14.32 6.02
N THR A 97 13.16 14.81 6.37
CA THR A 97 11.89 14.25 5.91
C THR A 97 11.77 14.34 4.39
N TRP A 98 12.20 15.45 3.79
CA TRP A 98 12.27 15.59 2.33
C TRP A 98 13.20 14.57 1.68
N LEU A 99 14.45 14.46 2.15
CA LEU A 99 15.46 13.58 1.55
C LEU A 99 15.02 12.11 1.61
N THR A 100 14.49 11.73 2.76
CA THR A 100 13.99 10.38 2.97
C THR A 100 12.71 10.13 2.18
N MET A 101 11.71 11.01 2.15
CA MET A 101 10.57 10.83 1.24
C MET A 101 10.98 10.77 -0.23
N CYS A 102 12.02 11.52 -0.64
CA CYS A 102 12.59 11.43 -1.98
C CYS A 102 13.14 10.03 -2.29
N ALA A 103 13.85 9.38 -1.38
CA ALA A 103 14.31 8.01 -1.60
C ALA A 103 13.15 7.02 -1.86
N GLY A 104 12.04 7.17 -1.14
CA GLY A 104 10.85 6.31 -1.30
C GLY A 104 10.08 6.63 -2.58
N TRP A 105 10.01 7.91 -2.94
CA TRP A 105 9.42 8.38 -4.19
C TRP A 105 10.19 7.85 -5.41
N LEU A 106 11.51 7.97 -5.41
CA LEU A 106 12.35 7.46 -6.49
C LEU A 106 12.27 5.93 -6.59
N ALA A 107 12.18 5.25 -5.44
CA ALA A 107 11.96 3.81 -5.38
C ALA A 107 10.61 3.39 -5.99
N ILE A 108 9.49 4.05 -5.66
CA ILE A 108 8.18 3.68 -6.23
C ILE A 108 8.06 4.05 -7.72
N CYS A 109 8.68 5.15 -8.15
CA CYS A 109 8.72 5.54 -9.57
C CYS A 109 9.55 4.60 -10.43
N GLY A 110 10.44 3.80 -9.83
CA GLY A 110 11.31 2.88 -10.55
C GLY A 110 12.39 3.60 -11.36
N VAL A 111 12.99 4.64 -10.79
CA VAL A 111 14.14 5.32 -11.41
C VAL A 111 15.33 4.34 -11.50
N PRO A 112 16.01 4.23 -12.66
CA PRO A 112 17.20 3.38 -12.78
C PRO A 112 18.21 3.79 -11.70
N ILE A 113 18.67 2.81 -10.90
CA ILE A 113 19.41 2.87 -9.61
C ILE A 113 18.57 2.39 -8.41
N PHE A 114 17.26 2.62 -8.37
CA PHE A 114 16.41 2.25 -7.23
C PHE A 114 15.71 0.89 -7.41
N ALA A 115 15.40 0.25 -6.29
CA ALA A 115 14.76 -1.06 -6.19
C ALA A 115 13.55 -1.30 -7.11
N GLY A 116 12.70 -0.28 -7.26
CA GLY A 116 11.47 -0.40 -8.03
C GLY A 116 11.69 -0.52 -9.54
N PHE A 117 12.86 -0.14 -10.06
CA PHE A 117 13.20 -0.30 -11.47
C PHE A 117 13.29 -1.79 -11.83
N PHE A 118 14.13 -2.53 -11.12
CA PHE A 118 14.38 -3.96 -11.38
C PHE A 118 13.13 -4.82 -11.22
N SER A 119 12.27 -4.45 -10.27
CA SER A 119 11.03 -5.18 -10.04
C SER A 119 9.93 -4.86 -11.07
N LYS A 120 9.90 -3.64 -11.62
CA LYS A 120 8.94 -3.24 -12.67
C LYS A 120 9.39 -3.65 -14.07
N ASP A 121 10.70 -3.66 -14.35
CA ASP A 121 11.25 -3.98 -15.67
C ASP A 121 10.92 -5.42 -16.12
N GLN A 122 10.99 -6.40 -15.20
CA GLN A 122 10.64 -7.80 -15.49
C GLN A 122 9.17 -8.02 -15.89
N ILE A 123 8.27 -7.13 -15.48
CA ILE A 123 6.83 -7.19 -15.76
C ILE A 123 6.48 -6.34 -16.98
N LEU A 124 7.17 -5.21 -17.18
CA LEU A 124 7.01 -4.31 -18.33
C LEU A 124 7.32 -5.02 -19.66
N TRP A 125 8.37 -5.84 -19.70
CA TRP A 125 8.72 -6.61 -20.90
C TRP A 125 7.60 -7.53 -21.40
N LYS A 126 6.70 -7.95 -20.50
CA LYS A 126 5.59 -8.85 -20.82
C LYS A 126 4.27 -8.14 -21.10
N THR A 127 4.11 -6.87 -20.68
CA THR A 127 2.80 -6.19 -20.75
C THR A 127 2.89 -4.66 -20.98
N PHE A 128 2.26 -4.18 -22.06
CA PHE A 128 2.15 -2.74 -22.35
C PHE A 128 1.31 -1.99 -21.32
N ILE A 129 0.27 -2.62 -20.77
CA ILE A 129 -0.60 -2.04 -19.73
C ILE A 129 0.18 -1.74 -18.45
N GLY A 130 1.17 -2.58 -18.13
CA GLY A 130 2.07 -2.35 -17.01
C GLY A 130 2.86 -1.05 -17.18
N ALA A 131 3.34 -0.75 -18.39
CA ALA A 131 4.06 0.50 -18.69
C ALA A 131 3.19 1.74 -18.44
N VAL A 132 1.94 1.72 -18.90
CA VAL A 132 0.99 2.82 -18.69
C VAL A 132 0.71 3.03 -17.20
N THR A 133 0.50 1.96 -16.44
CA THR A 133 0.25 2.06 -14.99
C THR A 133 1.48 2.58 -14.25
N ALA A 134 2.69 2.14 -14.63
CA ALA A 134 3.94 2.62 -14.06
C ALA A 134 4.12 4.13 -14.33
N LEU A 135 3.80 4.59 -15.54
CA LEU A 135 3.83 6.01 -15.89
C LEU A 135 2.83 6.83 -15.06
N LEU A 136 1.57 6.38 -14.95
CA LEU A 136 0.56 7.06 -14.13
C LEU A 136 1.01 7.14 -12.67
N THR A 137 1.64 6.08 -12.15
CA THR A 137 2.24 6.05 -10.81
C THR A 137 3.32 7.09 -10.65
N ALA A 138 4.22 7.20 -11.63
CA ALA A 138 5.25 8.23 -11.61
C ALA A 138 4.63 9.64 -11.63
N VAL A 139 3.59 9.88 -12.41
CA VAL A 139 2.93 11.19 -12.52
C VAL A 139 2.30 11.60 -11.18
N TYR A 140 1.42 10.80 -10.58
CA TYR A 140 0.75 11.22 -9.34
C TYR A 140 1.69 11.26 -8.13
N MET A 141 2.73 10.41 -8.08
CA MET A 141 3.73 10.47 -7.02
C MET A 141 4.64 11.69 -7.14
N THR A 142 5.02 12.05 -8.36
CA THR A 142 5.77 13.29 -8.60
C THR A 142 4.93 14.50 -8.23
N ARG A 143 3.64 14.50 -8.58
CA ARG A 143 2.70 15.55 -8.15
C ARG A 143 2.68 15.71 -6.63
N LEU A 144 2.57 14.61 -5.88
CA LEU A 144 2.62 14.63 -4.41
C LEU A 144 3.91 15.31 -3.92
N MET A 145 5.06 14.85 -4.39
CA MET A 145 6.34 15.39 -3.94
C MET A 145 6.52 16.87 -4.27
N VAL A 146 6.14 17.28 -5.48
CA VAL A 146 6.23 18.68 -5.93
C VAL A 146 5.29 19.57 -5.13
N MET A 147 4.03 19.16 -4.92
CA MET A 147 3.07 19.97 -4.17
C MET A 147 3.44 20.11 -2.70
N THR A 148 3.97 19.05 -2.07
CA THR A 148 4.37 19.06 -0.67
C THR A 148 5.66 19.84 -0.42
N PHE A 149 6.74 19.57 -1.16
CA PHE A 149 8.08 20.07 -0.81
C PHE A 149 8.58 21.23 -1.66
N TRP A 150 8.04 21.40 -2.87
CA TRP A 150 8.46 22.44 -3.82
C TRP A 150 7.39 23.54 -4.01
N GLY A 151 7.81 24.62 -4.68
CA GLY A 151 7.03 25.81 -4.99
C GLY A 151 6.86 26.79 -3.82
N THR A 152 5.86 27.68 -3.91
CA THR A 152 5.53 28.71 -2.91
C THR A 152 5.05 28.14 -1.57
N GLU A 153 5.24 28.88 -0.49
CA GLU A 153 4.87 28.49 0.88
C GLU A 153 3.37 28.76 1.14
N ARG A 154 2.49 27.87 0.67
CA ARG A 154 1.02 28.04 0.75
C ARG A 154 0.44 27.87 2.16
N PHE A 155 1.21 27.29 3.08
CA PHE A 155 0.77 27.08 4.47
C PHE A 155 0.67 28.38 5.29
N ARG A 156 1.34 29.46 4.87
CA ARG A 156 1.29 30.76 5.55
C ARG A 156 -0.05 31.49 5.34
N GLU A 157 -0.64 31.35 4.16
CA GLU A 157 -1.88 32.03 3.77
C GLU A 157 -3.11 31.51 4.54
N HIS A 158 -3.14 30.20 4.80
CA HIS A 158 -4.29 29.57 5.46
C HIS A 158 -4.36 29.87 6.97
N HIS A 159 -3.23 29.87 7.67
CA HIS A 159 -3.19 30.23 9.09
C HIS A 159 -3.62 31.69 9.30
N VAL A 160 -3.17 32.60 8.44
CA VAL A 160 -3.61 34.00 8.48
C VAL A 160 -5.12 34.10 8.23
N GLY A 161 -5.65 33.39 7.22
CA GLY A 161 -7.08 33.37 6.94
C GLY A 161 -7.94 32.84 8.11
N GLN A 162 -7.52 31.76 8.76
CA GLN A 162 -8.23 31.21 9.92
C GLN A 162 -8.19 32.14 11.13
N THR A 163 -7.02 32.68 11.48
CA THR A 163 -6.88 33.55 12.65
C THR A 163 -7.61 34.88 12.46
N VAL A 164 -7.59 35.45 11.25
CA VAL A 164 -8.34 36.69 10.96
C VAL A 164 -9.85 36.46 10.98
N SER A 165 -10.34 35.33 10.48
CA SER A 165 -11.78 35.00 10.55
C SER A 165 -12.27 34.68 11.96
N SER A 166 -11.44 34.10 12.84
CA SER A 166 -11.83 33.82 14.22
C SER A 166 -11.81 35.03 15.15
N HIS A 167 -11.02 36.07 14.81
CA HIS A 167 -10.89 37.30 15.60
C HIS A 167 -11.76 38.46 15.11
N HIS A 168 -12.83 38.19 14.36
CA HIS A 168 -13.83 39.20 13.96
C HIS A 168 -14.76 39.59 15.13
N ASN A 169 -14.16 39.99 16.27
CA ASN A 169 -14.79 40.80 17.30
C ASN A 169 -13.94 42.07 17.46
N GLU A 170 -14.38 43.12 16.77
CA GLU A 170 -14.16 44.56 17.05
C GLU A 170 -12.74 45.17 17.14
N HIS A 171 -11.64 44.44 16.95
CA HIS A 171 -10.30 45.06 16.89
C HIS A 171 -9.68 45.02 15.49
N GLU A 172 -9.39 46.20 14.92
CA GLU A 172 -8.52 46.37 13.75
C GLU A 172 -7.17 45.69 14.03
N THR A 173 -6.91 44.58 13.34
CA THR A 173 -5.62 43.88 13.40
C THR A 173 -4.63 44.66 12.55
N ASN A 174 -3.64 45.28 13.19
CA ASN A 174 -2.59 46.03 12.50
C ASN A 174 -1.71 45.10 11.65
N GLU A 175 -1.15 45.59 10.53
CA GLU A 175 -0.24 44.82 9.67
C GLU A 175 0.91 44.17 10.44
N SER A 176 1.41 44.84 11.49
CA SER A 176 2.45 44.31 12.37
C SER A 176 2.01 43.09 13.21
N GLN A 177 0.74 42.94 13.54
CA GLN A 177 0.20 41.74 14.20
C GLN A 177 0.03 40.60 13.21
N ILE A 178 -0.39 40.90 11.98
CA ILE A 178 -0.51 39.91 10.89
C ILE A 178 0.85 39.33 10.54
N ASP A 179 1.90 40.15 10.49
CA ASP A 179 3.27 39.66 10.24
C ASP A 179 3.82 38.82 11.40
N ASN A 180 3.53 39.17 12.66
CA ASN A 180 3.89 38.31 13.79
C ASN A 180 3.20 36.94 13.75
N LEU A 181 1.91 36.90 13.37
CA LEU A 181 1.16 35.65 13.17
C LEU A 181 1.73 34.79 12.04
N ARG A 182 2.22 35.40 10.96
CA ARG A 182 2.90 34.71 9.86
C ARG A 182 4.20 34.02 10.29
N HIS A 183 4.84 34.49 11.35
CA HIS A 183 6.10 33.94 11.87
C HIS A 183 5.91 32.95 13.03
N ALA A 184 4.72 32.89 13.65
CA ALA A 184 4.52 32.12 14.87
C ALA A 184 4.46 30.60 14.67
N HIS A 185 4.17 30.11 13.46
CA HIS A 185 4.03 28.67 13.17
C HIS A 185 4.82 28.27 11.92
N GLU A 186 6.14 28.21 12.06
CA GLU A 186 7.01 27.62 11.06
C GLU A 186 7.01 26.09 11.19
N PRO A 187 6.90 25.35 10.07
CA PRO A 187 7.03 23.90 10.09
C PRO A 187 8.36 23.48 10.69
N ARG A 188 8.35 22.42 11.50
CA ARG A 188 9.56 21.86 12.11
C ARG A 188 9.67 20.39 11.83
N GLU A 189 10.91 19.92 11.80
CA GLU A 189 11.22 18.50 11.71
C GLU A 189 10.61 17.69 12.85
N SER A 190 10.40 16.42 12.58
CA SER A 190 9.87 15.49 13.57
C SER A 190 10.90 15.07 14.62
N PRO A 191 10.43 14.72 15.83
CA PRO A 191 11.30 14.24 16.89
C PRO A 191 12.05 12.96 16.48
N LEU A 192 13.17 12.69 17.16
CA LEU A 192 14.05 11.56 16.85
C LEU A 192 13.34 10.19 16.84
N SER A 193 12.29 10.03 17.66
CA SER A 193 11.48 8.81 17.71
C SER A 193 10.80 8.47 16.38
N MET A 194 10.57 9.46 15.51
CA MET A 194 9.97 9.26 14.20
C MET A 194 11.00 9.34 13.07
N THR A 195 12.03 10.17 13.21
CA THR A 195 13.09 10.36 12.21
C THR A 195 13.99 9.13 12.08
N VAL A 196 14.28 8.41 13.18
CA VAL A 196 15.13 7.20 13.15
C VAL A 196 14.50 6.08 12.31
N PRO A 197 13.24 5.64 12.55
CA PRO A 197 12.58 4.68 11.67
C PRO A 197 12.54 5.13 10.20
N LEU A 198 12.35 6.42 9.97
CA LEU A 198 12.29 7.00 8.63
C LEU A 198 13.62 6.83 7.87
N ILE A 199 14.75 7.12 8.52
CA ILE A 199 16.09 6.93 7.95
C ILE A 199 16.37 5.45 7.69
N VAL A 200 16.06 4.57 8.64
CA VAL A 200 16.25 3.12 8.47
C VAL A 200 15.46 2.59 7.27
N LEU A 201 14.20 2.99 7.14
CA LEU A 201 13.37 2.63 5.99
C LEU A 201 13.90 3.22 4.69
N ALA A 202 14.43 4.44 4.69
CA ALA A 202 15.06 5.05 3.52
C ALA A 202 16.28 4.26 3.03
N VAL A 203 17.11 3.79 3.95
CA VAL A 203 18.23 2.89 3.64
C VAL A 203 17.70 1.57 3.08
N LEU A 204 16.70 0.95 3.70
CA LEU A 204 16.10 -0.30 3.22
C LEU A 204 15.39 -0.17 1.87
N SER A 205 14.72 0.95 1.59
CA SER A 205 14.09 1.19 0.28
C SER A 205 15.11 1.42 -0.82
N THR A 206 16.29 1.96 -0.49
CA THR A 206 17.35 2.23 -1.45
C THR A 206 18.22 0.99 -1.67
N ILE A 207 18.65 0.33 -0.59
CA ILE A 207 19.57 -0.82 -0.59
C ILE A 207 18.85 -2.17 -0.64
N GLY A 208 17.64 -2.29 -0.10
CA GLY A 208 16.85 -3.53 -0.23
C GLY A 208 16.63 -3.93 -1.69
N GLY A 209 16.59 -2.95 -2.60
CA GLY A 209 16.63 -3.18 -4.04
C GLY A 209 17.93 -3.79 -4.52
N LEU A 210 19.06 -3.30 -4.00
CA LEU A 210 20.41 -3.79 -4.28
C LEU A 210 20.62 -5.24 -3.84
N VAL A 211 19.91 -5.75 -2.83
CA VAL A 211 19.95 -7.19 -2.50
C VAL A 211 19.32 -8.03 -3.62
N GLY A 212 18.37 -7.47 -4.38
CA GLY A 212 17.83 -8.06 -5.61
C GLY A 212 18.60 -7.73 -6.89
N VAL A 213 19.60 -6.83 -6.84
CA VAL A 213 20.39 -6.39 -8.01
C VAL A 213 21.34 -7.47 -8.56
N PRO A 214 22.03 -8.30 -7.75
CA PRO A 214 22.81 -9.43 -8.28
C PRO A 214 21.96 -10.34 -9.17
N TYR A 215 20.67 -10.51 -8.85
CA TYR A 215 19.72 -11.32 -9.61
C TYR A 215 19.29 -10.65 -10.93
N ALA A 216 18.94 -9.36 -10.90
CA ALA A 216 18.50 -8.66 -12.11
C ALA A 216 19.63 -8.38 -13.11
N ILE A 217 20.87 -8.18 -12.63
CA ILE A 217 22.06 -8.06 -13.48
C ILE A 217 22.47 -9.44 -14.01
N SER A 218 22.39 -10.51 -13.20
CA SER A 218 22.74 -11.86 -13.66
C SER A 218 21.75 -12.41 -14.70
N SER A 219 20.45 -12.08 -14.59
CA SER A 219 19.45 -12.45 -15.61
C SER A 219 19.60 -11.67 -16.91
N LEU A 220 20.22 -10.48 -16.88
CA LEU A 220 20.51 -9.67 -18.06
C LEU A 220 21.86 -10.02 -18.70
N ALA A 221 22.82 -10.51 -17.91
CA ALA A 221 24.19 -10.84 -18.34
C ALA A 221 24.40 -12.31 -18.75
N GLY A 222 23.35 -13.13 -18.82
CA GLY A 222 23.42 -14.53 -19.29
C GLY A 222 24.18 -15.49 -18.36
N GLY A 223 24.44 -15.08 -17.11
CA GLY A 223 25.07 -15.94 -16.10
C GLY A 223 24.00 -16.65 -15.27
N HIS A 224 24.09 -17.98 -15.20
CA HIS A 224 23.36 -18.80 -14.22
C HIS A 224 24.24 -19.10 -12.99
N PRO A 225 24.43 -18.21 -12.01
CA PRO A 225 24.72 -18.63 -10.66
C PRO A 225 23.38 -18.86 -9.93
N GLU A 226 23.25 -20.02 -9.30
CA GLU A 226 22.03 -20.42 -8.63
C GLU A 226 21.64 -19.48 -7.47
N ASN A 227 20.34 -19.22 -7.40
CA ASN A 227 19.72 -18.19 -6.59
C ASN A 227 19.58 -18.58 -5.11
N TYR A 228 20.00 -17.73 -4.16
CA TYR A 228 19.63 -17.92 -2.74
C TYR A 228 18.13 -17.67 -2.49
N PHE A 229 17.55 -16.66 -3.15
CA PHE A 229 16.14 -16.31 -2.98
C PHE A 229 15.21 -17.30 -3.70
N GLU A 230 15.55 -17.68 -4.93
CA GLU A 230 14.83 -18.75 -5.64
C GLU A 230 15.02 -20.08 -4.91
N LYS A 231 16.20 -20.47 -4.42
CA LYS A 231 16.36 -21.70 -3.59
C LYS A 231 15.51 -21.68 -2.32
N THR A 232 15.33 -20.52 -1.71
CA THR A 232 14.48 -20.35 -0.52
C THR A 232 12.99 -20.39 -0.89
N LEU A 233 12.61 -19.86 -2.04
CA LEU A 233 11.23 -19.80 -2.51
C LEU A 233 10.81 -20.98 -3.37
N LEU A 234 11.74 -21.76 -3.92
CA LEU A 234 11.53 -22.90 -4.81
C LEU A 234 10.57 -23.91 -4.19
N PRO A 235 10.70 -24.30 -2.90
CA PRO A 235 9.73 -25.19 -2.25
C PRO A 235 8.31 -24.61 -2.18
N ALA A 236 8.16 -23.29 -2.05
CA ALA A 236 6.87 -22.62 -1.97
C ALA A 236 6.26 -22.37 -3.36
N VAL A 237 7.08 -22.12 -4.38
CA VAL A 237 6.66 -21.89 -5.77
C VAL A 237 6.37 -23.20 -6.49
N SER A 238 7.12 -24.27 -6.24
CA SER A 238 6.87 -25.61 -6.83
C SER A 238 5.59 -26.26 -6.29
N ALA A 239 5.10 -25.79 -5.14
CA ALA A 239 3.79 -26.18 -4.59
C ALA A 239 2.62 -25.45 -5.28
N VAL A 240 2.88 -24.41 -6.07
CA VAL A 240 1.88 -23.77 -6.91
C VAL A 240 1.68 -24.65 -8.14
N PRO A 241 0.50 -25.26 -8.34
CA PRO A 241 0.33 -26.22 -9.41
C PRO A 241 0.50 -25.52 -10.76
N GLY A 242 1.49 -25.97 -11.54
CA GLY A 242 1.62 -25.64 -12.95
C GLY A 242 0.41 -26.13 -13.75
N ASN A 243 0.32 -25.70 -15.01
CA ASN A 243 -0.79 -25.89 -15.96
C ASN A 243 -1.51 -27.26 -15.95
N GLU A 244 -0.88 -28.33 -15.49
CA GLU A 244 -1.43 -29.68 -15.41
C GLU A 244 -2.66 -29.79 -14.47
N THR A 245 -2.73 -28.97 -13.41
CA THR A 245 -3.87 -29.02 -12.47
C THR A 245 -5.06 -28.19 -12.95
N ALA A 246 -4.83 -27.25 -13.88
CA ALA A 246 -5.92 -26.51 -14.51
C ALA A 246 -6.69 -27.41 -15.49
N GLU A 247 -6.02 -28.30 -16.21
CA GLU A 247 -6.70 -29.33 -17.01
C GLU A 247 -7.43 -30.35 -16.13
N ARG A 248 -6.81 -30.77 -15.01
CA ARG A 248 -7.43 -31.74 -14.08
C ARG A 248 -8.63 -31.16 -13.32
N ALA A 249 -8.59 -29.89 -12.92
CA ALA A 249 -9.70 -29.19 -12.25
C ALA A 249 -10.86 -28.84 -13.19
N THR A 250 -10.62 -28.82 -14.50
CA THR A 250 -11.69 -28.66 -15.50
C THR A 250 -12.40 -29.99 -15.78
N GLN A 251 -11.79 -31.12 -15.42
CA GLN A 251 -12.35 -32.47 -15.59
C GLN A 251 -12.90 -33.11 -14.30
N SER A 252 -12.51 -32.63 -13.12
CA SER A 252 -13.07 -33.12 -11.85
C SER A 252 -14.35 -32.38 -11.50
N GLU A 253 -15.43 -33.14 -11.25
CA GLU A 253 -16.70 -32.57 -10.81
C GLU A 253 -16.53 -31.69 -9.56
N PRO A 254 -17.33 -30.62 -9.41
CA PRO A 254 -17.33 -29.80 -8.21
C PRO A 254 -17.48 -30.65 -6.95
N ILE A 255 -16.75 -30.33 -5.89
CA ILE A 255 -16.81 -31.02 -4.58
C ILE A 255 -18.25 -31.17 -4.05
N TRP A 256 -19.16 -30.28 -4.45
CA TRP A 256 -20.58 -30.29 -4.09
C TRP A 256 -21.43 -31.34 -4.85
N LEU A 257 -20.88 -31.96 -5.89
CA LEU A 257 -21.46 -33.08 -6.65
C LEU A 257 -20.83 -34.43 -6.25
N SER A 258 -19.77 -34.42 -5.45
CA SER A 258 -19.16 -35.64 -4.94
C SER A 258 -20.09 -36.33 -3.93
N PRO A 259 -20.25 -37.67 -3.99
CA PRO A 259 -21.02 -38.41 -2.99
C PRO A 259 -20.51 -38.13 -1.58
N LYS A 260 -21.43 -37.96 -0.63
CA LYS A 260 -21.11 -37.73 0.79
C LYS A 260 -20.20 -38.87 1.29
N PRO A 261 -19.08 -38.59 1.98
CA PRO A 261 -18.13 -39.62 2.36
C PRO A 261 -18.79 -40.64 3.28
N GLU A 262 -18.73 -41.92 2.89
CA GLU A 262 -19.25 -43.00 3.72
C GLU A 262 -18.31 -43.29 4.92
N PRO A 263 -18.85 -43.70 6.07
CA PRO A 263 -18.05 -44.07 7.22
C PRO A 263 -17.25 -45.34 6.92
N VAL A 264 -15.92 -45.24 6.98
CA VAL A 264 -15.03 -46.41 6.97
C VAL A 264 -14.61 -46.68 8.42
N ASP A 265 -14.75 -47.94 8.86
CA ASP A 265 -14.31 -48.46 10.16
C ASP A 265 -15.01 -47.91 11.42
N GLY A 266 -16.33 -47.69 11.35
CA GLY A 266 -17.16 -47.48 12.55
C GLY A 266 -16.89 -46.19 13.33
N ARG A 267 -16.08 -45.28 12.78
CA ARG A 267 -15.90 -43.92 13.31
C ARG A 267 -16.86 -42.97 12.59
N PRO A 268 -17.54 -42.04 13.28
CA PRO A 268 -18.42 -41.09 12.62
C PRO A 268 -17.62 -40.22 11.64
N ALA A 269 -18.13 -40.06 10.42
CA ALA A 269 -17.60 -39.11 9.46
C ALA A 269 -17.62 -37.72 10.10
N VAL A 270 -16.48 -37.03 10.06
CA VAL A 270 -16.30 -35.70 10.67
C VAL A 270 -17.46 -34.79 10.23
N ALA A 271 -18.21 -34.30 11.20
CA ALA A 271 -19.36 -33.44 10.95
C ALA A 271 -18.93 -32.17 10.21
N PRO A 272 -19.71 -31.68 9.23
CA PRO A 272 -19.47 -30.36 8.66
C PRO A 272 -19.59 -29.31 9.76
N VAL A 273 -18.67 -28.35 9.79
CA VAL A 273 -18.79 -27.16 10.65
C VAL A 273 -20.09 -26.45 10.26
N GLY A 274 -21.14 -26.60 11.08
CA GLY A 274 -22.45 -25.99 10.81
C GLY A 274 -23.67 -26.62 11.49
N GLU A 275 -23.58 -27.79 12.13
CA GLU A 275 -24.72 -28.39 12.85
C GLU A 275 -24.46 -28.49 14.35
N ALA A 276 -25.25 -27.76 15.14
CA ALA A 276 -25.29 -27.89 16.59
C ALA A 276 -25.81 -29.29 16.98
N PRO A 277 -25.24 -29.96 18.01
CA PRO A 277 -25.71 -31.27 18.41
C PRO A 277 -27.06 -31.12 19.13
N ASN A 278 -28.05 -31.86 18.65
CA ASN A 278 -29.35 -32.00 19.26
C ASN A 278 -29.21 -32.81 20.57
N SER A 279 -28.87 -32.14 21.68
CA SER A 279 -29.01 -32.69 23.03
C SER A 279 -30.37 -32.27 23.58
N GLY A 280 -31.21 -33.23 23.95
CA GLY A 280 -32.55 -32.99 24.49
C GLY A 280 -32.56 -32.17 25.76
N ALA A 281 -32.68 -30.85 25.62
CA ALA A 281 -33.03 -29.92 26.67
C ALA A 281 -34.28 -29.14 26.23
N GLU A 282 -35.26 -29.07 27.12
CA GLU A 282 -36.55 -28.43 26.93
C GLU A 282 -36.40 -27.02 26.35
N THR A 283 -37.21 -26.70 25.33
CA THR A 283 -37.27 -25.38 24.73
C THR A 283 -37.72 -24.35 25.78
N PRO A 284 -36.92 -23.30 26.08
CA PRO A 284 -37.33 -22.27 27.02
C PRO A 284 -38.48 -21.45 26.46
N SER A 285 -39.33 -20.96 27.37
CA SER A 285 -40.57 -20.27 26.98
C SER A 285 -40.28 -18.89 26.35
N PRO A 286 -41.14 -18.35 25.48
CA PRO A 286 -40.89 -17.10 24.74
C PRO A 286 -40.60 -15.86 25.61
N GLN A 287 -40.91 -15.90 26.91
CA GLN A 287 -40.66 -14.81 27.84
C GLN A 287 -39.21 -14.76 28.34
N GLU A 288 -38.51 -15.90 28.43
CA GLU A 288 -37.12 -15.98 28.90
C GLU A 288 -36.15 -15.44 27.84
N ILE A 289 -36.44 -15.68 26.55
CA ILE A 289 -35.66 -15.17 25.41
C ILE A 289 -35.73 -13.63 25.32
N SER A 290 -36.81 -13.02 25.80
CA SER A 290 -36.97 -11.56 25.82
C SER A 290 -36.11 -10.90 26.90
N GLN A 291 -35.98 -11.54 28.07
CA GLN A 291 -35.18 -11.02 29.19
C GLN A 291 -33.67 -11.09 28.91
N GLU A 292 -33.19 -12.18 28.29
CA GLU A 292 -31.77 -12.31 27.93
C GLU A 292 -31.33 -11.31 26.85
N ARG A 293 -32.22 -11.00 25.89
CA ARG A 293 -31.94 -9.97 24.88
C ARG A 293 -31.86 -8.56 25.44
N ILE A 294 -32.60 -8.26 26.50
CA ILE A 294 -32.54 -6.95 27.18
C ILE A 294 -31.25 -6.83 28.00
N PHE A 295 -30.79 -7.90 28.65
CA PHE A 295 -29.53 -7.89 29.40
C PHE A 295 -28.28 -7.76 28.50
N ALA A 296 -28.30 -8.35 27.31
CA ALA A 296 -27.20 -8.23 26.34
C ALA A 296 -27.10 -6.85 25.66
N LEU A 297 -28.14 -6.02 25.76
CA LEU A 297 -28.17 -4.66 25.19
C LEU A 297 -27.69 -3.58 26.18
N ILE A 298 -27.49 -3.93 27.45
CA ILE A 298 -27.12 -2.98 28.53
C ILE A 298 -25.71 -3.29 29.10
N SER A 299 -25.05 -4.37 28.68
CA SER A 299 -23.62 -4.65 28.96
C SER A 299 -22.72 -4.17 27.82
#